data_AF-A0A7K4KI88-F1
#
_entry.id   AF-A0A7K4KI88-F1
#
_cell.length_a   1.000
_cell.length_b   1.000
_cell.length_c   1.000
_cell.angle_alpha   90.00
_cell.angle_beta   90.00
_cell.angle_gamma   90.00
#
_symmetry.space_group_name_H-M   'P 1'
#
loop_
_entity.id
_entity.type
_entity.pdbx_description
1 polymer ?
#
loop_
_entity_poly.entity_id
_entity_poly.type
_entity_poly.pdbx_seq_one_letter_code
_entity_poly.pdbx_strand_id
1 'polypeptide(L)'
;VAEAATGDMRWPLPAALCPVANFCFFSSVYLSGFFLAALSVERYLGVAFPLRSKRRRRRRLGAYVAASCVLWVVAAGHCSVVFAAAFNEGDSG
;
A
#
# COMPACT_ATOMS: atom_id res chain seq x y z
N VAL A 1 11.87 -2.61 -11.53
CA VAL A 1 10.56 -2.17 -12.09
C VAL A 1 10.21 -0.82 -11.50
N ALA A 2 10.78 0.22 -12.12
CA ALA A 2 10.33 1.61 -12.15
C ALA A 2 11.12 2.16 -13.35
N GLU A 3 10.57 1.90 -14.52
CA GLU A 3 11.08 2.30 -15.82
C GLU A 3 10.80 3.79 -16.05
N ALA A 4 11.63 4.41 -16.90
CA ALA A 4 11.58 5.76 -17.47
C ALA A 4 12.21 6.89 -16.64
N ALA A 5 13.53 7.00 -16.74
CA ALA A 5 14.21 8.29 -16.82
C ALA A 5 15.19 8.24 -18.01
N THR A 6 14.63 8.17 -19.22
CA THR A 6 15.38 8.26 -20.47
C THR A 6 15.21 9.68 -21.01
N GLY A 7 16.31 10.43 -21.08
CA GLY A 7 16.40 11.69 -21.82
C GLY A 7 15.80 12.89 -21.08
N ASP A 8 16.69 13.71 -20.53
CA ASP A 8 16.40 14.94 -19.77
C ASP A 8 15.74 14.70 -18.39
N MET A 9 16.52 14.84 -17.32
CA MET A 9 16.18 14.50 -15.94
C MET A 9 15.19 15.50 -15.30
N ARG A 10 14.21 16.00 -16.05
CA ARG A 10 13.22 16.97 -15.62
C ARG A 10 11.84 16.33 -15.72
N TRP A 11 11.31 15.95 -14.56
CA TRP A 11 9.94 15.46 -14.42
C TRP A 11 8.97 16.48 -15.07
N PRO A 12 8.18 16.10 -16.10
CA PRO A 12 7.33 17.04 -16.85
C PRO A 12 6.02 17.40 -16.11
N LEU A 13 5.77 16.78 -14.96
CA LEU A 13 4.62 17.04 -14.09
C LEU A 13 5.03 17.97 -12.95
N PRO A 14 4.07 18.66 -12.31
CA PRO A 14 4.31 19.59 -11.22
C PRO A 14 5.20 19.01 -10.13
N ALA A 15 5.99 19.88 -9.51
CA ALA A 15 6.92 19.51 -8.45
C ALA A 15 6.25 18.77 -7.27
N ALA A 16 4.93 18.95 -7.06
CA ALA A 16 4.16 18.27 -6.02
C ALA A 16 3.93 16.77 -6.28
N LEU A 17 3.97 16.30 -7.54
CA LEU A 17 3.73 14.89 -7.88
C LEU A 17 4.93 13.99 -7.58
N CYS A 18 6.15 14.54 -7.60
CA CYS A 18 7.37 13.81 -7.27
C CYS A 18 7.38 13.24 -5.83
N PRO A 19 7.18 14.05 -4.76
CA PRO A 19 7.13 13.52 -3.39
C PRO A 19 5.90 12.64 -3.14
N VAL A 20 4.78 12.91 -3.81
CA VAL A 20 3.53 12.13 -3.71
C VAL A 20 3.73 10.71 -4.26
N ALA A 21 4.27 10.58 -5.46
CA ALA A 21 4.53 9.29 -6.09
C ALA A 21 5.50 8.45 -5.23
N ASN A 22 6.56 9.10 -4.72
CA ASN A 22 7.52 8.49 -3.82
C ASN A 22 6.84 7.97 -2.53
N PHE A 23 6.00 8.79 -1.89
CA PHE A 23 5.26 8.39 -0.68
C PHE A 23 4.33 7.20 -0.93
N CYS A 24 3.60 7.20 -2.04
CA CYS A 24 2.70 6.10 -2.40
C CYS A 24 3.47 4.79 -2.58
N PHE A 25 4.61 4.83 -3.28
CA PHE A 25 5.43 3.65 -3.51
C PHE A 25 5.97 3.07 -2.21
N PHE A 26 6.55 3.91 -1.34
CA PHE A 26 7.03 3.47 -0.03
C PHE A 26 5.91 2.89 0.82
N SER A 27 4.77 3.57 0.93
CA SER A 27 3.61 3.10 1.69
C SER A 27 3.14 1.71 1.24
N SER A 28 3.00 1.50 -0.07
CA SER A 28 2.58 0.21 -0.64
C SER A 28 3.58 -0.92 -0.33
N VAL A 29 4.88 -0.66 -0.46
CA VAL A 29 5.93 -1.64 -0.16
C VAL A 29 5.93 -2.00 1.33
N TYR A 30 5.83 -1.01 2.23
CA TYR A 30 5.79 -1.26 3.67
C TYR A 30 4.55 -2.05 4.09
N LEU A 31 3.37 -1.70 3.55
CA LEU A 31 2.13 -2.42 3.81
C LEU A 31 2.19 -3.88 3.35
N SER A 32 2.73 -4.12 2.15
CA SER A 32 2.93 -5.48 1.65
C SER A 32 3.87 -6.27 2.57
N GLY A 33 4.98 -5.65 3.01
CA GLY A 33 5.91 -6.26 3.95
C GLY A 33 5.27 -6.65 5.29
N PHE A 34 4.52 -5.73 5.91
CA PHE A 34 3.79 -6.01 7.15
C PHE A 34 2.73 -7.10 6.97
N PHE A 35 2.02 -7.09 5.84
CA PHE A 35 1.01 -8.09 5.52
C PHE A 35 1.63 -9.49 5.37
N LEU A 36 2.75 -9.59 4.63
CA LEU A 36 3.50 -10.82 4.45
C LEU A 36 4.08 -11.34 5.78
N ALA A 37 4.58 -10.44 6.63
CA ALA A 37 5.07 -10.81 7.97
C ALA A 37 3.93 -11.40 8.83
N ALA A 38 2.76 -10.77 8.84
CA ALA A 38 1.58 -11.28 9.55
C ALA A 38 1.14 -12.66 9.02
N LEU A 39 1.06 -12.82 7.69
CA LEU A 39 0.77 -14.09 7.03
C LEU A 39 1.78 -15.19 7.38
N SER A 40 3.07 -14.85 7.42
CA SER A 40 4.15 -15.76 7.80
C SER A 40 3.94 -16.29 9.22
N VAL A 41 3.67 -15.38 10.17
CA VAL A 41 3.39 -15.71 11.57
C VAL A 41 2.14 -16.59 11.70
N GLU A 42 1.08 -16.31 10.94
CA GLU A 42 -0.13 -17.13 10.93
C GLU A 42 0.11 -18.57 10.43
N ARG A 43 0.92 -18.71 9.38
CA ARG A 43 1.29 -20.03 8.84
C ARG A 43 2.16 -20.78 9.82
N TYR A 44 3.13 -20.11 10.43
CA TYR A 44 4.03 -20.68 11.44
C TYR A 44 3.27 -21.19 12.67
N LEU A 45 2.43 -20.34 13.29
CA LEU A 45 1.56 -20.73 14.41
C LEU A 45 0.61 -21.85 14.04
N GLY A 46 0.17 -21.87 12.79
CA GLY A 46 -0.64 -22.94 12.27
C GLY A 46 0.07 -24.29 12.32
N VAL A 47 1.27 -24.36 11.75
CA VAL A 47 2.06 -25.59 11.66
C VAL A 47 2.47 -26.06 13.05
N ALA A 48 2.88 -25.15 13.93
CA ALA A 48 3.29 -25.47 15.30
C ALA A 48 2.12 -25.92 16.20
N PHE A 49 0.90 -25.41 16.00
CA PHE A 49 -0.26 -25.73 16.84
C PHE A 49 -1.47 -26.23 16.01
N PRO A 50 -1.47 -27.51 15.56
CA PRO A 50 -2.54 -28.08 14.77
C PRO A 50 -3.91 -28.21 15.50
N LEU A 51 -3.94 -28.09 16.84
CA LEU A 51 -5.12 -28.44 17.64
C LEU A 51 -6.20 -27.33 17.81
N ARG A 52 -5.96 -26.10 17.36
CA ARG A 52 -6.92 -24.97 17.51
C ARG A 52 -7.65 -24.62 16.20
N SER A 53 -8.34 -25.61 15.63
CA SER A 53 -9.10 -25.54 14.36
C SER A 53 -10.08 -24.33 14.27
N LYS A 54 -10.82 -24.00 15.34
CA LYS A 54 -11.75 -22.85 15.35
C LYS A 54 -11.07 -21.47 15.31
N ARG A 55 -9.88 -21.34 15.91
CA ARG A 55 -9.16 -20.05 16.01
C ARG A 55 -8.40 -19.72 14.71
N ARG A 56 -7.99 -20.75 13.96
CA ARG A 56 -7.37 -20.63 12.62
C ARG A 56 -8.32 -20.03 11.57
N ARG A 57 -9.60 -20.41 11.56
CA ARG A 57 -10.58 -19.87 10.60
C ARG A 57 -10.80 -18.38 10.81
N ARG A 58 -10.85 -17.92 12.07
CA ARG A 58 -10.95 -16.49 12.41
C ARG A 58 -9.69 -15.71 12.04
N ARG A 59 -8.49 -16.26 12.23
CA ARG A 59 -7.23 -15.60 11.83
C ARG A 59 -7.14 -15.40 10.32
N ARG A 60 -7.45 -16.43 9.52
CA ARG A 60 -7.50 -16.28 8.05
C ARG A 60 -8.46 -15.18 7.61
N LEU A 61 -9.67 -15.16 8.19
CA LEU A 61 -10.63 -14.08 7.93
C LEU A 61 -10.05 -12.72 8.33
N GLY A 62 -9.39 -12.64 9.49
CA GLY A 62 -8.71 -11.44 9.97
C GLY A 62 -7.62 -10.94 9.02
N ALA A 63 -6.79 -11.83 8.47
CA ALA A 63 -5.80 -11.47 7.46
C ALA A 63 -6.45 -10.93 6.19
N TYR A 64 -7.46 -11.61 5.63
CA TYR A 64 -8.17 -11.11 4.45
C TYR A 64 -8.86 -9.75 4.70
N VAL A 65 -9.47 -9.56 5.87
CA VAL A 65 -10.09 -8.29 6.28
C VAL A 65 -9.01 -7.21 6.43
N ALA A 66 -7.87 -7.51 7.05
CA ALA A 66 -6.77 -6.57 7.19
C ALA A 66 -6.19 -6.16 5.83
N ALA A 67 -5.92 -7.11 4.93
CA ALA A 67 -5.49 -6.81 3.57
C ALA A 67 -6.50 -5.94 2.84
N SER A 68 -7.80 -6.27 2.96
CA SER A 68 -8.87 -5.50 2.34
C SER A 68 -8.94 -4.08 2.89
N CYS A 69 -8.96 -3.90 4.21
CA CYS A 69 -8.94 -2.58 4.85
C CYS A 69 -7.73 -1.75 4.41
N VAL A 70 -6.55 -2.39 4.36
CA VAL A 70 -5.31 -1.76 3.93
C VAL A 70 -5.39 -1.30 2.47
N LEU A 71 -5.88 -2.16 1.57
CA LEU A 71 -6.10 -1.82 0.17
C LEU A 71 -7.10 -0.66 0.02
N TRP A 72 -8.17 -0.67 0.81
CA TRP A 72 -9.15 0.42 0.84
C TRP A 72 -8.56 1.74 1.33
N VAL A 73 -7.74 1.72 2.38
CA VAL A 73 -7.07 2.93 2.91
C VAL A 73 -6.06 3.48 1.91
N VAL A 74 -5.27 2.62 1.26
CA VAL A 74 -4.34 3.04 0.20
C VAL A 74 -5.12 3.60 -0.99
N ALA A 75 -6.19 2.95 -1.42
CA ALA A 75 -7.02 3.44 -2.52
C ALA A 75 -7.65 4.80 -2.21
N ALA A 76 -8.23 4.96 -1.01
CA ALA A 76 -8.81 6.23 -0.57
C ALA A 76 -7.75 7.31 -0.42
N GLY A 77 -6.58 6.98 0.15
CA GLY A 77 -5.44 7.89 0.25
C GLY A 77 -4.93 8.31 -1.12
N HIS A 78 -4.81 7.37 -2.06
CA HIS A 78 -4.38 7.66 -3.42
C HIS A 78 -5.39 8.55 -4.15
N CYS A 79 -6.69 8.25 -4.06
CA CYS A 79 -7.74 9.10 -4.63
C CYS A 79 -7.75 10.51 -4.01
N SER A 80 -7.59 10.62 -2.68
CA SER A 80 -7.56 11.91 -1.98
C SER A 80 -6.32 12.72 -2.34
N VAL A 81 -5.17 12.08 -2.46
CA VAL A 81 -3.91 12.75 -2.79
C VAL A 81 -3.89 13.17 -4.26
N VAL A 82 -4.40 12.34 -5.17
CA VAL A 82 -4.56 12.70 -6.59
C VAL A 82 -5.52 13.87 -6.74
N PHE A 83 -6.64 13.87 -6.01
CA PHE A 83 -7.57 15.00 -5.99
C PHE A 83 -6.89 16.26 -5.43
N ALA A 84 -6.25 16.18 -4.26
CA ALA A 84 -5.57 17.33 -3.66
C ALA A 84 -4.43 17.88 -4.55
N ALA A 85 -3.69 17.01 -5.24
CA ALA A 85 -2.68 17.40 -6.21
C ALA A 85 -3.30 18.12 -7.41
N ALA A 86 -4.37 17.56 -7.99
CA ALA A 86 -5.10 18.18 -9.10
C ALA A 86 -5.70 19.55 -8.73
N PHE A 87 -6.16 19.74 -7.49
CA PHE A 87 -6.62 21.05 -7.00
C PHE A 87 -5.48 22.05 -6.82
N ASN A 88 -4.30 21.61 -6.37
CA ASN A 88 -3.13 22.48 -6.22
C ASN A 88 -2.59 22.97 -7.57
N GLU A 89 -2.71 22.16 -8.62
CA GLU A 89 -2.37 22.57 -9.99
C GLU A 89 -3.32 23.67 -10.52
N GLY A 90 -4.59 23.66 -10.09
CA GLY A 90 -5.60 24.63 -10.54
C GLY A 90 -5.46 26.04 -9.95
N ASP A 91 -4.73 26.21 -8.85
CA ASP A 91 -4.54 27.50 -8.16
C ASP A 91 -3.27 28.26 -8.64
N SER A 92 -2.38 27.60 -9.39
CA SER A 92 -1.13 28.21 -9.90
C SER A 92 -1.27 28.83 -11.30
N GLY A 93 -2.50 29.04 -11.79
CA GLY A 93 -2.82 29.64 -13.09
C GLY A 93 -2.99 31.15 -13.05
#